data_AF-A0AAJ8DY62-F1
#
_entry.id   AF-A0AAJ8DY62-F1
#
_cell.length_a   1.000
_cell.length_b   1.000
_cell.length_c   1.000
_cell.angle_alpha   90.00
_cell.angle_beta   90.00
_cell.angle_gamma   90.00
#
_symmetry.space_group_name_H-M   'P 1'
#
loop_
_entity.id
_entity.type
_entity.pdbx_description
1 polymer ?
#
loop_
_entity_poly.entity_id
_entity_poly.type
_entity_poly.pdbx_seq_one_letter_code
_entity_poly.pdbx_strand_id
1 'polypeptide(L)'
;MATYWDWHVEYDGPFLAALPNHLKVRLLSYIAIYAKDRPLGGLMRGLRPLFEKAHASDSPEIHQESESEVNRLDLSSAIGRWLSLKQLSAELLVTEKPSSIQRKPKESVPSSWEEEYDDEEQEGNTTTPTASNPTTLLHTPSPTLRFSNLRYLSLAHPKPGTVNWNSLISLLSRLSTITHLSLAHWPIPTVTPNAINARIRHPNHRSLIFSYGGTDTYSASENNWAEAAGILRRLSRVTYCLKWLDLEGCGDWIPALKWQDNESISTAYASSGPEWNTSWRDIEYIRLGPGWLPHIDDAELLPENSISQSGSSSSSLSSPTRSLAFSAHAPLSPPPPHPALAGRLGDAEPASDLPWDVEVERIKYRRGKELERFRETVQAAKAVQQWVLRLRREGKGKWVQFSFGLEGIEEDGLKKLFGKEWVGILP
;
A
#
# COMPACT_ATOMS: atom_id res chain seq x y z
N MET A 1 14.98 -14.99 -14.75
CA MET A 1 15.42 -13.64 -14.36
C MET A 1 14.78 -13.18 -13.06
N ALA A 2 13.49 -12.81 -13.00
CA ALA A 2 12.88 -12.30 -11.75
C ALA A 2 12.88 -13.28 -10.55
N THR A 3 12.84 -14.60 -10.78
CA THR A 3 12.89 -15.61 -9.71
C THR A 3 14.25 -15.63 -8.98
N TYR A 4 15.35 -15.31 -9.66
CA TYR A 4 16.71 -15.31 -9.11
C TYR A 4 17.27 -13.88 -9.10
N TRP A 5 16.40 -12.93 -8.74
CA TRP A 5 16.70 -11.51 -8.82
C TRP A 5 17.86 -11.08 -7.91
N ASP A 6 17.97 -11.72 -6.75
CA ASP A 6 19.11 -11.60 -5.85
C ASP A 6 20.44 -11.84 -6.58
N TRP A 7 20.54 -12.96 -7.28
CA TRP A 7 21.75 -13.28 -8.04
C TRP A 7 22.01 -12.25 -9.16
N HIS A 8 20.99 -11.90 -9.94
CA HIS A 8 21.18 -10.95 -11.04
C HIS A 8 21.60 -9.55 -10.58
N VAL A 9 21.14 -9.07 -9.42
CA VAL A 9 21.55 -7.75 -8.91
C VAL A 9 23.01 -7.76 -8.46
N GLU A 10 23.50 -8.87 -7.92
CA GLU A 10 24.88 -9.01 -7.45
C GLU A 10 25.88 -9.18 -8.61
N TYR A 11 25.54 -10.00 -9.61
CA TYR A 11 26.47 -10.36 -10.69
C TYR A 11 26.27 -9.56 -11.97
N ASP A 12 25.02 -9.22 -12.33
CA ASP A 12 24.67 -8.56 -13.60
C ASP A 12 24.36 -7.06 -13.45
N GLY A 13 24.57 -6.48 -12.27
CA GLY A 13 24.20 -5.10 -11.92
C GLY A 13 24.44 -4.04 -13.01
N PRO A 14 25.66 -3.92 -13.56
CA PRO A 14 25.97 -2.94 -14.62
C PRO A 14 25.17 -3.16 -15.91
N PHE A 15 24.86 -4.41 -16.26
CA PHE A 15 24.10 -4.75 -17.47
C PHE A 15 22.61 -4.48 -17.31
N LEU A 16 22.08 -4.55 -16.09
CA LEU A 16 20.67 -4.27 -15.79
C LEU A 16 20.31 -2.80 -16.08
N ALA A 17 21.23 -1.87 -15.81
CA ALA A 17 21.06 -0.46 -16.12
C ALA A 17 21.06 -0.17 -17.64
N ALA A 18 21.73 -1.00 -18.45
CA ALA A 18 21.80 -0.86 -19.90
C ALA A 18 20.54 -1.37 -20.63
N LEU A 19 19.61 -2.02 -19.93
CA LEU A 19 18.39 -2.54 -20.54
C LEU A 19 17.49 -1.43 -21.11
N PRO A 20 16.76 -1.67 -22.22
CA PRO A 20 15.70 -0.79 -22.68
C PRO A 20 14.62 -0.55 -21.60
N ASN A 21 14.06 0.66 -21.55
CA ASN A 21 13.11 1.07 -20.50
C ASN A 21 11.86 0.17 -20.45
N HIS A 22 11.32 -0.22 -21.60
CA HIS A 22 10.16 -1.12 -21.65
C HIS A 22 10.47 -2.49 -21.02
N LEU A 23 11.71 -2.99 -21.11
CA LEU A 23 12.14 -4.22 -20.42
C LEU A 23 12.32 -3.99 -18.92
N LYS A 24 12.92 -2.87 -18.52
CA LYS A 24 13.06 -2.49 -17.09
C LYS A 24 11.70 -2.44 -16.39
N VAL A 25 10.72 -1.78 -17.01
CA VAL A 25 9.35 -1.67 -16.47
C VAL A 25 8.66 -3.04 -16.38
N ARG A 26 8.77 -3.89 -17.41
CA ARG A 26 8.21 -5.25 -17.36
C ARG A 26 8.89 -6.10 -16.30
N LEU A 27 10.21 -6.03 -16.22
CA LEU A 27 11.01 -6.76 -15.25
C LEU A 27 10.63 -6.36 -13.82
N LEU A 28 10.39 -5.08 -13.57
CA LEU A 28 9.88 -4.57 -12.30
C LEU A 28 8.54 -5.23 -11.91
N SER A 29 7.58 -5.33 -12.84
CA SER A 29 6.32 -6.07 -12.62
C SER A 29 6.55 -7.56 -12.32
N TYR A 30 7.50 -8.21 -13.00
CA TYR A 30 7.84 -9.61 -12.71
C TYR A 30 8.48 -9.78 -11.32
N ILE A 31 9.36 -8.86 -10.91
CA ILE A 31 9.98 -8.85 -9.58
C ILE A 31 8.91 -8.70 -8.50
N ALA A 32 7.93 -7.82 -8.73
CA ALA A 32 6.79 -7.60 -7.84
C ALA A 32 6.03 -8.88 -7.48
N ILE A 33 5.95 -9.83 -8.42
CA ILE A 33 5.25 -11.12 -8.25
C ILE A 33 6.20 -12.19 -7.72
N TYR A 34 7.33 -12.42 -8.41
CA TYR A 34 8.18 -13.60 -8.18
C TYR A 34 9.21 -13.43 -7.07
N ALA A 35 9.52 -12.19 -6.67
CA ALA A 35 10.54 -11.91 -5.64
C ALA A 35 9.93 -11.43 -4.31
N LYS A 36 8.60 -11.52 -4.15
CA LYS A 36 7.87 -11.05 -2.97
C LYS A 36 8.49 -11.54 -1.66
N ASP A 37 8.75 -12.84 -1.54
CA ASP A 37 9.19 -13.46 -0.28
C ASP A 37 10.71 -13.60 -0.14
N ARG A 38 11.48 -12.99 -1.04
CA ARG A 38 12.94 -13.00 -0.98
C ARG A 38 13.47 -11.82 -0.17
N PRO A 39 14.57 -12.00 0.59
CA PRO A 39 15.21 -10.93 1.34
C PRO A 39 16.01 -10.02 0.40
N LEU A 40 15.30 -9.18 -0.36
CA LEU A 40 15.90 -8.20 -1.26
C LEU A 40 16.44 -6.95 -0.54
N GLY A 41 16.19 -6.83 0.76
CA GLY A 41 16.62 -5.72 1.59
C GLY A 41 18.15 -5.62 1.67
N GLY A 42 18.69 -4.45 1.34
CA GLY A 42 20.14 -4.18 1.32
C GLY A 42 20.79 -4.36 -0.06
N LEU A 43 20.25 -5.29 -0.87
CA LEU A 43 20.75 -5.56 -2.22
C LEU A 43 20.09 -4.63 -3.26
N MET A 44 18.77 -4.53 -3.20
CA MET A 44 18.01 -3.52 -3.94
C MET A 44 18.15 -2.17 -3.20
N ARG A 45 19.08 -1.31 -3.63
CA ARG A 45 19.12 0.10 -3.19
C ARG A 45 18.06 0.92 -3.93
N GLY A 46 16.81 0.50 -3.80
CA GLY A 46 15.64 1.06 -4.48
C GLY A 46 15.63 0.77 -5.97
N LEU A 47 15.33 1.77 -6.80
CA LEU A 47 15.25 1.66 -8.25
C LEU A 47 16.62 1.61 -8.93
N ARG A 48 17.72 1.83 -8.20
CA ARG A 48 19.06 1.99 -8.77
C ARG A 48 19.52 0.87 -9.71
N PRO A 49 19.29 -0.43 -9.43
CA PRO A 49 19.78 -1.49 -10.31
C PRO A 49 19.15 -1.50 -11.71
N LEU A 50 18.00 -0.85 -11.88
CA LEU A 50 17.35 -0.69 -13.19
C LEU A 50 17.46 0.74 -13.70
N PHE A 51 17.45 1.73 -12.80
CA PHE A 51 17.42 3.14 -13.12
C PHE A 51 18.58 3.83 -12.39
N GLU A 52 19.74 3.83 -13.03
CA GLU A 52 20.94 4.48 -12.52
C GLU A 52 20.72 6.00 -12.42
N LYS A 53 21.27 6.64 -11.38
CA LYS A 53 21.13 8.09 -11.23
C LYS A 53 22.09 8.76 -12.20
N ALA A 54 21.62 9.74 -12.97
CA ALA A 54 22.47 10.54 -13.85
C ALA A 54 23.71 11.03 -13.08
N HIS A 55 24.90 10.61 -13.51
CA HIS A 55 26.15 11.16 -13.02
C HIS A 55 26.36 12.52 -13.69
N ALA A 56 26.91 13.48 -12.96
CA ALA A 56 27.18 14.85 -13.45
C ALA A 56 28.18 14.92 -14.63
N SER A 57 28.64 13.78 -15.14
CA SER A 57 29.62 13.63 -16.22
C SER A 57 29.01 13.13 -17.53
N ASP A 58 27.78 12.60 -17.52
CA ASP A 58 27.11 12.10 -18.72
C ASP A 58 26.15 13.15 -19.27
N SER A 59 26.04 13.24 -20.60
CA SER A 59 25.18 14.21 -21.28
C SER A 59 23.74 14.15 -20.72
N PRO A 60 23.30 15.14 -19.94
CA PRO A 60 22.07 15.06 -19.16
C PRO A 60 20.81 14.95 -20.04
N GLU A 61 20.89 15.46 -21.26
CA GLU A 61 19.81 15.47 -22.25
C GLU A 61 19.39 14.05 -22.67
N ILE A 62 20.34 13.14 -22.91
CA ILE A 62 20.06 11.77 -23.37
C ILE A 62 19.42 10.94 -22.25
N HIS A 63 19.87 11.12 -21.01
CA HIS A 63 19.30 10.44 -19.85
C HIS A 63 17.88 10.93 -19.54
N GLN A 64 17.62 12.23 -19.71
CA GLN A 64 16.31 12.82 -19.45
C GLN A 64 15.27 12.38 -20.47
N GLU A 65 15.64 12.26 -21.76
CA GLU A 65 14.77 11.68 -22.78
C GLU A 65 14.44 10.21 -22.48
N SER A 66 15.44 9.42 -22.08
CA SER A 66 15.25 8.01 -21.72
C SER A 66 14.32 7.83 -20.50
N GLU A 67 14.54 8.59 -19.42
CA GLU A 67 13.68 8.51 -18.24
C GLU A 67 12.25 9.03 -18.50
N SER A 68 12.09 9.97 -19.45
CA SER A 68 10.77 10.43 -19.88
C SER A 68 9.96 9.36 -20.62
N GLU A 69 10.57 8.29 -21.12
CA GLU A 69 9.85 7.16 -21.73
C GLU A 69 9.09 6.32 -20.67
N VAL A 70 9.53 6.39 -19.42
CA VAL A 70 8.98 5.59 -18.31
C VAL A 70 7.63 6.17 -17.87
N ASN A 71 6.56 5.51 -18.32
CA ASN A 71 5.19 5.90 -17.98
C ASN A 71 4.55 5.05 -16.86
N ARG A 72 5.15 3.92 -16.49
CA ARG A 72 4.62 2.95 -15.52
C ARG A 72 5.69 2.44 -14.57
N LEU A 73 5.37 2.44 -13.27
CA LEU A 73 6.17 1.82 -12.22
C LEU A 73 5.30 0.89 -11.39
N ASP A 74 5.63 -0.40 -11.44
CA ASP A 74 4.94 -1.43 -10.68
C ASP A 74 5.78 -1.86 -9.48
N LEU A 75 5.53 -1.25 -8.32
CA LEU A 75 6.27 -1.47 -7.08
C LEU A 75 5.48 -2.33 -6.10
N SER A 76 4.64 -3.22 -6.62
CA SER A 76 3.90 -4.18 -5.83
C SER A 76 4.87 -5.03 -4.98
N SER A 77 4.55 -5.25 -3.71
CA SER A 77 5.40 -5.92 -2.72
C SER A 77 6.76 -5.25 -2.43
N ALA A 78 7.06 -4.05 -2.96
CA ALA A 78 8.35 -3.39 -2.72
C ALA A 78 8.44 -2.71 -1.36
N ILE A 79 7.36 -2.02 -0.98
CA ILE A 79 7.34 -1.13 0.18
C ILE A 79 7.45 -1.93 1.48
N GLY A 80 8.49 -1.63 2.26
CA GLY A 80 8.80 -2.31 3.52
C GLY A 80 9.54 -3.64 3.37
N ARG A 81 9.81 -4.09 2.14
CA ARG A 81 10.66 -5.26 1.86
C ARG A 81 12.06 -4.83 1.42
N TRP A 82 12.12 -4.07 0.34
CA TRP A 82 13.39 -3.60 -0.23
C TRP A 82 13.39 -2.11 -0.61
N LEU A 83 12.23 -1.45 -0.50
CA LEU A 83 12.09 -0.02 -0.73
C LEU A 83 11.30 0.61 0.43
N SER A 84 11.68 1.81 0.86
CA SER A 84 10.87 2.62 1.78
C SER A 84 10.16 3.75 1.02
N LEU A 85 9.01 4.24 1.52
CA LEU A 85 8.33 5.40 0.92
C LEU A 85 9.23 6.64 0.88
N LYS A 86 10.09 6.83 1.88
CA LYS A 86 11.07 7.91 1.92
C LYS A 86 12.11 7.77 0.80
N GLN A 87 12.60 6.55 0.57
CA GLN A 87 13.53 6.28 -0.50
C GLN A 87 12.88 6.44 -1.87
N LEU A 88 11.66 5.93 -2.06
CA LEU A 88 10.89 6.14 -3.28
C LEU A 88 10.71 7.63 -3.57
N SER A 89 10.35 8.42 -2.54
CA SER A 89 10.26 9.88 -2.67
C SER A 89 11.57 10.50 -3.13
N ALA A 90 12.71 10.10 -2.56
CA ALA A 90 14.03 10.61 -2.95
C ALA A 90 14.54 10.10 -4.31
N GLU A 91 13.92 9.08 -4.88
CA GLU A 91 14.25 8.53 -6.19
C GLU A 91 13.34 9.07 -7.29
N LEU A 92 12.07 9.34 -6.99
CA LEU A 92 11.17 9.99 -7.93
C LEU A 92 11.44 11.49 -8.02
N LEU A 93 11.92 12.09 -6.95
CA LEU A 93 12.01 13.53 -6.83
C LEU A 93 13.48 13.95 -6.83
N VAL A 94 13.91 14.56 -7.92
CA VAL A 94 15.27 15.03 -8.08
C VAL A 94 15.33 16.46 -7.59
N THR A 95 16.07 16.70 -6.52
CA THR A 95 16.49 18.06 -6.16
C THR A 95 17.80 18.30 -6.88
N GLU A 96 17.77 19.13 -7.91
CA GLU A 96 19.00 19.70 -8.46
C GLU A 96 19.67 20.48 -7.33
N LYS A 97 20.72 19.90 -6.74
CA LYS A 97 21.63 20.68 -5.93
C LYS A 97 22.37 21.58 -6.92
N PRO A 98 22.30 22.92 -6.82
CA PRO A 98 23.24 23.76 -7.54
C PRO A 98 24.63 23.31 -7.05
N SER A 99 25.39 22.70 -7.94
CA SER A 99 26.78 22.42 -7.68
C SER A 99 27.44 23.79 -7.52
N SER A 100 27.75 24.16 -6.28
CA SER A 100 28.65 25.27 -6.01
C SER A 100 30.05 24.84 -6.44
N ILE A 101 30.26 24.71 -7.74
CA ILE A 101 31.59 24.79 -8.31
C ILE A 101 31.94 26.28 -8.26
N GLN A 102 32.34 26.75 -7.07
CA GLN A 102 33.28 27.85 -7.03
C GLN A 102 34.57 27.33 -7.69
N ARG A 103 34.62 27.41 -9.01
CA ARG A 103 35.90 27.61 -9.70
C ARG A 103 36.38 28.94 -9.15
N LYS A 104 37.35 28.91 -8.24
CA LYS A 104 38.20 30.07 -7.97
C LYS A 104 38.64 30.59 -9.34
N PRO A 105 38.17 31.76 -9.82
CA PRO A 105 38.85 32.41 -10.91
C PRO A 105 40.20 32.82 -10.35
N LYS A 106 41.27 32.45 -11.04
CA LYS A 106 42.57 33.08 -10.83
C LYS A 106 42.36 34.60 -10.95
N GLU A 107 42.57 35.29 -9.84
CA GLU A 107 43.16 36.61 -9.72
C GLU A 107 43.24 37.38 -11.06
N SER A 108 42.18 38.13 -11.35
CA SER A 108 42.26 39.27 -12.27
C SER A 108 42.17 40.54 -11.42
N VAL A 109 43.34 41.13 -11.22
CA VAL A 109 43.62 42.42 -10.59
C VAL A 109 42.54 43.46 -10.93
N PRO A 110 41.87 44.08 -9.94
CA PRO A 110 41.15 45.32 -10.16
C PRO A 110 42.17 46.45 -10.40
N SER A 111 42.22 46.96 -11.63
CA SER A 111 42.88 48.21 -11.97
C SER A 111 41.98 49.38 -11.59
N SER A 112 42.17 49.96 -10.40
CA SER A 112 41.94 51.39 -10.18
C SER A 112 42.79 51.88 -9.01
N TRP A 113 43.74 52.74 -9.38
CA TRP A 113 44.75 53.44 -8.60
C TRP A 113 44.13 54.34 -7.50
N GLU A 114 44.70 54.27 -6.27
CA GLU A 114 45.37 55.36 -5.50
C GLU A 114 44.47 56.56 -5.13
N GLU A 115 44.50 57.19 -3.96
CA GLU A 115 45.20 57.17 -2.66
C GLU A 115 44.42 58.26 -1.86
N GLU A 116 44.13 58.18 -0.55
CA GLU A 116 44.86 58.91 0.49
C GLU A 116 43.94 59.10 1.73
N TYR A 117 44.38 58.51 2.84
CA TYR A 117 44.37 58.90 4.27
C TYR A 117 43.20 59.62 4.99
N ASP A 118 42.81 58.96 6.09
CA ASP A 118 42.64 59.37 7.50
C ASP A 118 41.58 60.39 8.01
N ASP A 119 41.09 60.00 9.19
CA ASP A 119 40.62 60.75 10.37
C ASP A 119 39.13 60.96 10.69
N GLU A 120 38.78 60.32 11.82
CA GLU A 120 38.06 60.79 13.01
C GLU A 120 36.54 61.12 13.02
N GLU A 121 35.92 60.51 14.04
CA GLU A 121 34.71 60.82 14.83
C GLU A 121 33.83 62.04 14.47
N GLN A 122 32.50 61.82 14.34
CA GLN A 122 31.48 62.47 15.21
C GLN A 122 30.03 62.08 14.91
N GLU A 123 29.23 62.13 15.98
CA GLU A 123 27.77 61.95 16.06
C GLU A 123 26.96 62.97 15.24
N GLY A 124 25.77 62.59 14.76
CA GLY A 124 24.83 63.54 14.15
C GLY A 124 23.53 62.90 13.63
N ASN A 125 22.41 63.39 14.16
CA ASN A 125 21.05 62.89 14.08
C ASN A 125 20.31 63.19 12.74
N THR A 126 19.16 62.53 12.50
CA THR A 126 17.95 63.00 11.76
C THR A 126 17.58 62.37 10.38
N THR A 127 16.62 61.40 10.42
CA THR A 127 15.32 61.31 9.69
C THR A 127 15.21 61.22 8.14
N THR A 128 15.03 59.98 7.62
CA THR A 128 14.13 59.42 6.52
C THR A 128 13.90 60.15 5.16
N PRO A 129 13.27 59.51 4.13
CA PRO A 129 13.26 58.10 3.65
C PRO A 129 13.37 57.99 2.10
N THR A 130 14.07 57.00 1.49
CA THR A 130 13.78 56.62 0.07
C THR A 130 14.26 55.21 -0.30
N ALA A 131 13.28 54.40 -0.73
CA ALA A 131 13.26 53.34 -1.75
C ALA A 131 14.30 52.19 -1.81
N SER A 132 13.70 51.00 -1.98
CA SER A 132 14.12 49.86 -2.82
C SER A 132 15.36 49.04 -2.41
N ASN A 133 15.13 48.05 -1.55
CA ASN A 133 15.86 46.78 -1.60
C ASN A 133 14.94 45.71 -2.20
N PRO A 134 15.20 45.17 -3.41
CA PRO A 134 14.56 43.94 -3.81
C PRO A 134 15.21 42.81 -3.01
N THR A 135 14.46 42.27 -2.05
CA THR A 135 14.78 40.98 -1.45
C THR A 135 14.90 39.97 -2.58
N THR A 136 16.13 39.55 -2.87
CA THR A 136 16.43 38.40 -3.72
C THR A 136 15.81 37.18 -3.04
N LEU A 137 14.56 36.88 -3.41
CA LEU A 137 13.92 35.61 -3.16
C LEU A 137 14.82 34.55 -3.77
N LEU A 138 15.61 33.89 -2.91
CA LEU A 138 16.30 32.65 -3.21
C LEU A 138 15.22 31.66 -3.65
N HIS A 139 14.99 31.57 -4.96
CA HIS A 139 14.19 30.54 -5.58
C HIS A 139 14.88 29.21 -5.28
N THR A 140 14.43 28.55 -4.21
CA THR A 140 14.71 27.12 -4.03
C THR A 140 14.15 26.42 -5.27
N PRO A 141 14.99 25.74 -6.08
CA PRO A 141 14.52 25.10 -7.29
C PRO A 141 13.45 24.09 -6.91
N SER A 142 12.28 24.22 -7.53
CA SER A 142 11.21 23.25 -7.37
C SER A 142 11.76 21.89 -7.81
N PRO A 143 11.69 20.86 -6.95
CA PRO A 143 12.25 19.56 -7.27
C PRO A 143 11.58 18.98 -8.51
N THR A 144 12.39 18.61 -9.50
CA THR A 144 11.94 18.07 -10.77
C THR A 144 11.58 16.59 -10.61
N LEU A 145 10.56 16.15 -11.35
CA LEU A 145 10.15 14.76 -11.35
C LEU A 145 11.09 13.97 -12.26
N ARG A 146 11.71 12.90 -11.74
CA ARG A 146 12.61 12.01 -12.49
C ARG A 146 11.94 11.44 -13.73
N PHE A 147 10.75 10.88 -13.54
CA PHE A 147 9.94 10.28 -14.60
C PHE A 147 8.79 11.23 -14.95
N SER A 148 9.07 12.22 -15.80
CA SER A 148 8.13 13.31 -16.13
C SER A 148 6.80 12.82 -16.72
N ASN A 149 6.82 11.70 -17.46
CA ASN A 149 5.63 11.10 -18.07
C ASN A 149 5.02 9.96 -17.24
N LEU A 150 5.38 9.81 -15.97
CA LEU A 150 4.83 8.77 -15.11
C LEU A 150 3.31 8.96 -14.95
N ARG A 151 2.54 7.95 -15.36
CA ARG A 151 1.07 7.92 -15.29
C ARG A 151 0.54 6.78 -14.41
N TYR A 152 1.25 5.66 -14.36
CA TYR A 152 0.85 4.45 -13.65
C TYR A 152 1.80 4.19 -12.49
N LEU A 153 1.25 4.12 -11.28
CA LEU A 153 1.98 3.79 -10.07
C LEU A 153 1.24 2.70 -9.30
N SER A 154 1.87 1.53 -9.16
CA SER A 154 1.38 0.47 -8.27
C SER A 154 2.23 0.44 -6.99
N LEU A 155 1.57 0.50 -5.84
CA LEU A 155 2.17 0.33 -4.52
C LEU A 155 1.49 -0.82 -3.75
N ALA A 156 0.96 -1.83 -4.46
CA ALA A 156 0.20 -2.93 -3.88
C ALA A 156 1.02 -3.79 -2.90
N HIS A 157 0.33 -4.48 -1.98
CA HIS A 157 0.91 -5.42 -1.00
C HIS A 157 2.10 -4.88 -0.18
N PRO A 158 1.98 -3.71 0.46
CA PRO A 158 3.03 -3.24 1.35
C PRO A 158 3.24 -4.19 2.53
N LYS A 159 4.44 -4.19 3.13
CA LYS A 159 4.66 -4.88 4.41
C LYS A 159 3.88 -4.16 5.52
N PRO A 160 2.98 -4.83 6.26
CA PRO A 160 2.22 -4.21 7.35
C PRO A 160 3.13 -3.55 8.38
N GLY A 161 2.72 -2.40 8.92
CA GLY A 161 3.48 -1.62 9.91
C GLY A 161 4.63 -0.77 9.36
N THR A 162 5.00 -0.92 8.08
CA THR A 162 6.08 -0.10 7.46
C THR A 162 5.57 1.11 6.67
N VAL A 163 4.28 1.12 6.34
CA VAL A 163 3.64 2.17 5.54
C VAL A 163 2.99 3.24 6.42
N ASN A 164 3.00 4.47 5.91
CA ASN A 164 2.38 5.62 6.54
C ASN A 164 1.60 6.41 5.49
N TRP A 165 0.30 6.60 5.73
CA TRP A 165 -0.60 7.33 4.85
C TRP A 165 -0.19 8.80 4.66
N ASN A 166 0.35 9.46 5.67
CA ASN A 166 0.83 10.84 5.54
C ASN A 166 2.06 10.92 4.62
N SER A 167 2.96 9.93 4.69
CA SER A 167 4.11 9.85 3.78
C SER A 167 3.66 9.56 2.34
N LEU A 168 2.65 8.70 2.15
CA LEU A 168 2.04 8.46 0.85
C LEU A 168 1.41 9.73 0.28
N ILE A 169 0.59 10.45 1.06
CA ILE A 169 -0.07 11.69 0.64
C ILE A 169 0.98 12.75 0.28
N SER A 170 2.04 12.88 1.07
CA SER A 170 3.15 13.80 0.78
C SER A 170 3.93 13.43 -0.48
N LEU A 171 3.99 12.15 -0.83
CA LEU A 171 4.59 11.71 -2.08
C LEU A 171 3.66 12.04 -3.25
N LEU A 172 2.40 11.64 -3.17
CA LEU A 172 1.41 11.80 -4.23
C LEU A 172 1.08 13.26 -4.51
N SER A 173 1.14 14.16 -3.53
CA SER A 173 0.96 15.61 -3.74
C SER A 173 1.96 16.23 -4.70
N ARG A 174 3.09 15.54 -4.94
CA ARG A 174 4.14 15.96 -5.86
C ARG A 174 4.09 15.22 -7.19
N LEU A 175 3.17 14.26 -7.34
CA LEU A 175 3.00 13.41 -8.52
C LEU A 175 1.67 13.73 -9.22
N SER A 176 1.52 14.97 -9.69
CA SER A 176 0.28 15.46 -10.30
C SER A 176 -0.08 14.81 -11.64
N THR A 177 0.84 14.07 -12.26
CA THR A 177 0.65 13.41 -13.57
C THR A 177 -0.02 12.05 -13.48
N ILE A 178 -0.10 11.46 -12.29
CA ILE A 178 -0.60 10.09 -12.07
C ILE A 178 -2.09 10.01 -12.40
N THR A 179 -2.42 9.06 -13.27
CA THR A 179 -3.80 8.75 -13.67
C THR A 179 -4.25 7.38 -13.17
N HIS A 180 -3.31 6.47 -12.89
CA HIS A 180 -3.59 5.12 -12.38
C HIS A 180 -2.81 4.88 -11.10
N LEU A 181 -3.54 4.57 -10.02
CA LEU A 181 -2.96 4.26 -8.72
C LEU A 181 -3.53 2.94 -8.20
N SER A 182 -2.64 1.98 -7.90
CA SER A 182 -3.01 0.78 -7.15
C SER A 182 -2.49 0.88 -5.71
N LEU A 183 -3.42 0.80 -4.76
CA LEU A 183 -3.20 0.65 -3.34
C LEU A 183 -3.81 -0.68 -2.85
N ALA A 184 -3.71 -1.73 -3.66
CA ALA A 184 -4.25 -3.03 -3.28
C ALA A 184 -3.58 -3.57 -2.00
N HIS A 185 -4.38 -4.14 -1.10
CA HIS A 185 -3.99 -4.68 0.21
C HIS A 185 -3.29 -3.66 1.12
N TRP A 186 -3.65 -2.38 1.00
CA TRP A 186 -3.18 -1.36 1.94
C TRP A 186 -3.88 -1.48 3.30
N PRO A 187 -3.15 -1.25 4.41
CA PRO A 187 -3.74 -1.29 5.74
C PRO A 187 -4.71 -0.14 5.95
N ILE A 188 -5.54 -0.27 6.99
CA ILE A 188 -6.55 0.72 7.36
C ILE A 188 -5.95 2.14 7.41
N PRO A 189 -6.59 3.14 6.77
CA PRO A 189 -6.19 4.54 6.88
C PRO A 189 -6.21 5.04 8.33
N THR A 190 -5.03 5.23 8.91
CA THR A 190 -4.85 5.84 10.24
C THR A 190 -3.59 6.70 10.28
N VAL A 191 -3.62 7.74 11.11
CA VAL A 191 -2.48 8.60 11.46
C VAL A 191 -1.52 7.88 12.41
N THR A 192 -2.01 6.85 13.13
CA THR A 192 -1.27 6.16 14.20
C THR A 192 -1.12 4.65 13.93
N PRO A 193 -0.44 4.25 12.84
CA PRO A 193 -0.39 2.85 12.39
C PRO A 193 0.23 1.89 13.41
N ASN A 194 1.11 2.37 14.29
CA ASN A 194 1.78 1.55 15.32
C ASN A 194 1.06 1.57 16.68
N ALA A 195 -0.07 2.27 16.80
CA ALA A 195 -0.77 2.50 18.07
C ALA A 195 -2.24 2.07 18.04
N ILE A 196 -2.64 1.21 17.10
CA ILE A 196 -4.03 0.75 16.89
C ILE A 196 -4.65 0.16 18.18
N ASN A 197 -3.85 -0.50 19.01
CA ASN A 197 -4.30 -1.09 20.29
C ASN A 197 -3.87 -0.27 21.52
N ALA A 198 -3.19 0.86 21.33
CA ALA A 198 -2.74 1.67 22.45
C ALA A 198 -3.92 2.41 23.06
N ARG A 199 -3.97 2.44 24.40
CA ARG A 199 -5.00 3.13 25.15
C ARG A 199 -4.39 4.15 26.09
N ILE A 200 -4.95 5.36 26.12
CA ILE A 200 -4.56 6.44 27.02
C ILE A 200 -5.50 6.43 28.21
N ARG A 201 -4.95 6.53 29.42
CA ARG A 201 -5.74 6.76 30.63
C ARG A 201 -5.90 8.25 30.89
N HIS A 202 -7.08 8.68 31.31
CA HIS A 202 -7.28 10.07 31.68
C HIS A 202 -6.37 10.43 32.88
N PRO A 203 -5.61 11.55 32.82
CA PRO A 203 -4.65 11.91 33.87
C PRO A 203 -5.28 11.99 35.28
N ASN A 204 -6.50 12.51 35.35
CA ASN A 204 -7.20 12.75 36.62
C ASN A 204 -8.22 11.66 36.98
N HIS A 205 -8.59 10.78 36.02
CA HIS A 205 -9.63 9.76 36.22
C HIS A 205 -9.12 8.41 35.73
N ARG A 206 -8.48 7.65 36.63
CA ARG A 206 -7.82 6.38 36.29
C ARG A 206 -8.76 5.29 35.76
N SER A 207 -10.08 5.44 35.97
CA SER A 207 -11.12 4.55 35.42
C SER A 207 -11.47 4.84 33.96
N LEU A 208 -11.16 6.04 33.44
CA LEU A 208 -11.44 6.41 32.06
C LEU A 208 -10.24 6.05 31.18
N ILE A 209 -10.50 5.19 30.20
CA ILE A 209 -9.52 4.68 29.24
C ILE A 209 -10.05 4.97 27.85
N PHE A 210 -9.27 5.69 27.04
CA PHE A 210 -9.60 6.05 25.67
C PHE A 210 -8.65 5.34 24.71
N SER A 211 -9.10 5.08 23.48
CA SER A 211 -8.20 4.70 22.38
C SER A 211 -7.21 5.84 22.10
N TYR A 212 -5.96 5.49 21.78
CA TYR A 212 -4.92 6.47 21.42
C TYR A 212 -5.14 7.06 20.02
N GLY A 213 -5.69 6.27 19.10
CA GLY A 213 -5.99 6.67 17.72
C GLY A 213 -7.49 6.79 17.47
N GLY A 214 -7.86 7.48 16.38
CA GLY A 214 -9.25 7.59 15.94
C GLY A 214 -9.77 6.35 15.21
N THR A 215 -8.87 5.43 14.84
CA THR A 215 -9.14 4.16 14.19
C THR A 215 -8.45 3.06 14.99
N ASP A 216 -9.26 2.21 15.61
CA ASP A 216 -8.86 1.09 16.47
C ASP A 216 -9.52 -0.23 16.00
N THR A 217 -9.33 -1.31 16.77
CA THR A 217 -9.89 -2.63 16.43
C THR A 217 -11.42 -2.69 16.43
N TYR A 218 -12.10 -1.73 17.07
CA TYR A 218 -13.56 -1.71 17.19
C TYR A 218 -14.22 -0.72 16.23
N SER A 219 -13.44 0.06 15.50
CA SER A 219 -13.93 1.10 14.59
C SER A 219 -14.89 0.53 13.52
N ALA A 220 -14.66 -0.69 13.06
CA ALA A 220 -15.58 -1.37 12.16
C ALA A 220 -16.93 -1.71 12.81
N SER A 221 -16.93 -2.20 14.06
CA SER A 221 -18.15 -2.53 14.80
C SER A 221 -18.93 -1.29 15.24
N GLU A 222 -18.25 -0.17 15.50
CA GLU A 222 -18.85 1.09 15.94
C GLU A 222 -19.20 2.01 14.77
N ASN A 223 -18.90 1.59 13.53
CA ASN A 223 -19.06 2.42 12.32
C ASN A 223 -18.35 3.79 12.43
N ASN A 224 -17.27 3.83 13.20
CA ASN A 224 -16.46 5.02 13.40
C ASN A 224 -15.34 5.06 12.35
N TRP A 225 -15.65 5.64 11.19
CA TRP A 225 -14.69 5.79 10.09
C TRP A 225 -14.18 7.22 9.93
N ALA A 226 -14.38 8.10 10.91
CA ALA A 226 -14.11 9.52 10.78
C ALA A 226 -12.65 9.83 10.40
N GLU A 227 -11.69 9.20 11.09
CA GLU A 227 -10.27 9.38 10.79
C GLU A 227 -9.91 8.82 9.41
N ALA A 228 -10.36 7.59 9.12
CA ALA A 228 -10.05 6.92 7.86
C ALA A 228 -10.62 7.70 6.66
N ALA A 229 -11.88 8.12 6.75
CA ALA A 229 -12.57 8.97 5.79
C ALA A 229 -11.83 10.30 5.58
N GLY A 230 -11.36 10.95 6.65
CA GLY A 230 -10.57 12.18 6.57
C GLY A 230 -9.20 12.01 5.90
N ILE A 231 -8.54 10.86 6.09
CA ILE A 231 -7.30 10.52 5.37
C ILE A 231 -7.59 10.31 3.89
N LEU A 232 -8.64 9.56 3.56
CA LEU A 232 -9.03 9.31 2.17
C LEU A 232 -9.50 10.59 1.46
N ARG A 233 -10.10 11.54 2.18
CA ARG A 233 -10.39 12.89 1.67
C ARG A 233 -9.14 13.68 1.32
N ARG A 234 -8.11 13.62 2.17
CA ARG A 234 -6.80 14.23 1.86
C ARG A 234 -6.14 13.54 0.66
N LEU A 235 -6.21 12.22 0.60
CA LEU A 235 -5.75 11.44 -0.53
C LEU A 235 -6.44 11.87 -1.83
N SER A 236 -7.78 12.06 -1.79
CA SER A 236 -8.53 12.41 -2.99
C SER A 236 -8.11 13.75 -3.56
N ARG A 237 -7.84 14.74 -2.70
CA ARG A 237 -7.37 16.07 -3.11
C ARG A 237 -6.00 16.04 -3.80
N VAL A 238 -5.08 15.23 -3.29
CA VAL A 238 -3.73 15.13 -3.90
C VAL A 238 -3.70 14.26 -5.15
N THR A 239 -4.73 13.45 -5.38
CA THR A 239 -4.83 12.53 -6.52
C THR A 239 -5.95 12.91 -7.48
N TYR A 240 -6.13 14.22 -7.72
CA TYR A 240 -7.25 14.74 -8.50
C TYR A 240 -7.24 14.38 -10.00
N CYS A 241 -6.10 13.93 -10.54
CA CYS A 241 -5.95 13.49 -11.93
C CYS A 241 -6.27 12.00 -12.14
N LEU A 242 -6.63 11.27 -11.07
CA LEU A 242 -6.88 9.84 -11.19
C LEU A 242 -8.08 9.54 -12.09
N LYS A 243 -7.86 8.56 -12.95
CA LYS A 243 -8.86 7.89 -13.79
C LYS A 243 -9.12 6.47 -13.31
N TRP A 244 -8.11 5.83 -12.74
CA TRP A 244 -8.16 4.44 -12.29
C TRP A 244 -7.65 4.33 -10.87
N LEU A 245 -8.44 3.72 -10.00
CA LEU A 245 -8.12 3.51 -8.59
C LEU A 245 -8.37 2.05 -8.22
N ASP A 246 -7.33 1.38 -7.73
CA ASP A 246 -7.43 0.00 -7.27
C ASP A 246 -7.19 -0.10 -5.77
N LEU A 247 -8.23 -0.56 -5.07
CA LEU A 247 -8.27 -0.80 -3.64
C LEU A 247 -8.66 -2.26 -3.38
N GLU A 248 -8.27 -3.18 -4.26
CA GLU A 248 -8.47 -4.61 -4.05
C GLU A 248 -7.80 -5.06 -2.74
N GLY A 249 -8.45 -5.96 -1.98
CA GLY A 249 -7.91 -6.46 -0.72
C GLY A 249 -7.98 -5.49 0.45
N CYS A 250 -8.69 -4.37 0.31
CA CYS A 250 -8.87 -3.36 1.34
C CYS A 250 -10.19 -3.51 2.13
N GLY A 251 -10.76 -4.72 2.15
CA GLY A 251 -12.11 -5.00 2.66
C GLY A 251 -12.42 -4.44 4.04
N ASP A 252 -11.43 -4.47 4.94
CA ASP A 252 -11.55 -4.00 6.32
C ASP A 252 -11.99 -2.54 6.44
N TRP A 253 -11.67 -1.68 5.46
CA TRP A 253 -11.95 -0.24 5.53
C TRP A 253 -12.74 0.30 4.33
N ILE A 254 -13.19 -0.55 3.40
CA ILE A 254 -14.07 -0.15 2.29
C ILE A 254 -15.26 0.71 2.76
N PRO A 255 -15.93 0.44 3.89
CA PRO A 255 -17.03 1.28 4.37
C PRO A 255 -16.67 2.77 4.57
N ALA A 256 -15.41 3.10 4.84
CA ALA A 256 -14.93 4.48 4.98
C ALA A 256 -15.11 5.31 3.70
N LEU A 257 -15.15 4.67 2.52
CA LEU A 257 -15.31 5.35 1.23
C LEU A 257 -16.68 6.02 1.04
N LYS A 258 -17.70 5.55 1.76
CA LYS A 258 -19.06 6.10 1.77
C LYS A 258 -19.43 6.74 3.10
N TRP A 259 -18.47 6.85 4.02
CA TRP A 259 -18.75 7.38 5.35
C TRP A 259 -19.07 8.86 5.28
N GLN A 260 -20.09 9.24 6.04
CA GLN A 260 -20.61 10.58 6.13
C GLN A 260 -20.83 10.90 7.61
N ASP A 261 -20.44 12.10 8.01
CA ASP A 261 -20.76 12.59 9.34
C ASP A 261 -22.24 12.96 9.37
N ASN A 262 -23.02 12.17 10.10
CA ASN A 262 -24.47 12.36 10.26
C ASN A 262 -24.81 13.32 11.41
N GLU A 263 -23.82 13.72 12.22
CA GLU A 263 -24.02 14.53 13.43
C GLU A 263 -23.70 16.02 13.20
N SER A 264 -23.05 16.38 12.10
CA SER A 264 -22.78 17.78 11.75
C SER A 264 -24.02 18.45 11.13
N ILE A 265 -24.68 19.33 11.89
CA ILE A 265 -25.85 20.15 11.48
C ILE A 265 -25.50 21.19 10.38
N SER A 266 -24.20 21.36 10.05
CA SER A 266 -23.71 22.33 9.06
C SER A 266 -23.69 21.76 7.64
N THR A 267 -24.72 22.10 6.86
CA THR A 267 -24.94 21.69 5.46
C THR A 267 -23.92 22.22 4.44
N ALA A 268 -22.92 23.02 4.84
CA ALA A 268 -21.93 23.61 3.93
C ALA A 268 -20.54 22.93 3.93
N TYR A 269 -20.20 22.13 4.96
CA TYR A 269 -18.92 21.43 5.07
C TYR A 269 -19.06 19.90 5.21
N ALA A 270 -20.29 19.41 5.05
CA ALA A 270 -20.75 18.05 5.32
C ALA A 270 -20.28 16.99 4.30
N SER A 271 -18.98 16.87 4.05
CA SER A 271 -18.43 15.68 3.37
C SER A 271 -17.15 15.25 4.05
N SER A 272 -17.27 14.55 5.16
CA SER A 272 -16.10 14.05 5.89
C SER A 272 -15.42 12.86 5.17
N GLY A 273 -16.07 12.29 4.14
CA GLY A 273 -15.54 11.26 3.25
C GLY A 273 -14.73 11.76 2.05
N PRO A 274 -14.27 10.83 1.19
CA PRO A 274 -13.54 11.14 -0.03
C PRO A 274 -14.36 12.00 -1.00
N GLU A 275 -13.69 12.89 -1.74
CA GLU A 275 -14.40 13.85 -2.60
C GLU A 275 -14.65 13.30 -4.02
N TRP A 276 -15.65 12.43 -4.14
CA TRP A 276 -16.01 11.74 -5.39
C TRP A 276 -16.46 12.66 -6.54
N ASN A 277 -17.14 13.76 -6.23
CA ASN A 277 -17.66 14.70 -7.24
C ASN A 277 -16.73 15.90 -7.52
N THR A 278 -15.67 16.11 -6.73
CA THR A 278 -14.74 17.24 -6.91
C THR A 278 -13.36 16.75 -7.36
N SER A 279 -12.55 16.26 -6.42
CA SER A 279 -11.17 15.89 -6.67
C SER A 279 -11.12 14.58 -7.46
N TRP A 280 -11.92 13.58 -7.09
CA TRP A 280 -12.04 12.30 -7.80
C TRP A 280 -13.08 12.32 -8.92
N ARG A 281 -13.47 13.50 -9.41
CA ARG A 281 -14.53 13.62 -10.42
C ARG A 281 -14.21 12.89 -11.75
N ASP A 282 -12.93 12.70 -12.03
CA ASP A 282 -12.43 12.12 -13.28
C ASP A 282 -12.09 10.62 -13.18
N ILE A 283 -12.35 9.98 -12.02
CA ILE A 283 -12.23 8.53 -11.89
C ILE A 283 -13.26 7.85 -12.78
N GLU A 284 -12.79 7.01 -13.69
CA GLU A 284 -13.55 6.24 -14.67
C GLU A 284 -13.66 4.76 -14.25
N TYR A 285 -12.69 4.24 -13.48
CA TYR A 285 -12.65 2.83 -13.06
C TYR A 285 -12.18 2.67 -11.61
N ILE A 286 -12.87 1.81 -10.87
CA ILE A 286 -12.52 1.46 -9.48
C ILE A 286 -12.54 -0.06 -9.29
N ARG A 287 -11.48 -0.62 -8.72
CA ARG A 287 -11.43 -2.02 -8.26
C ARG A 287 -11.63 -2.09 -6.74
N LEU A 288 -12.69 -2.76 -6.29
CA LEU A 288 -13.08 -2.94 -4.88
C LEU A 288 -13.32 -4.43 -4.56
N GLY A 289 -12.42 -5.31 -5.01
CA GLY A 289 -12.51 -6.75 -4.74
C GLY A 289 -11.87 -7.15 -3.40
N PRO A 290 -12.19 -8.35 -2.87
CA PRO A 290 -11.49 -8.91 -1.71
C PRO A 290 -10.03 -9.31 -2.01
N GLY A 291 -9.62 -9.46 -3.28
CA GLY A 291 -8.24 -9.78 -3.66
C GLY A 291 -7.84 -11.25 -3.51
N TRP A 292 -8.79 -12.10 -3.17
CA TRP A 292 -8.64 -13.54 -3.06
C TRP A 292 -10.02 -14.20 -3.28
N LEU A 293 -10.02 -15.47 -3.65
CA LEU A 293 -11.24 -16.27 -3.81
C LEU A 293 -11.25 -17.38 -2.75
N PRO A 294 -12.36 -17.58 -2.02
CA PRO A 294 -12.48 -18.67 -1.06
C PRO A 294 -12.45 -20.00 -1.81
N HIS A 295 -11.97 -21.04 -1.13
CA HIS A 295 -12.02 -22.38 -1.67
C HIS A 295 -13.46 -22.90 -1.60
N ILE A 296 -13.97 -23.41 -2.73
CA ILE A 296 -15.40 -23.69 -2.92
C ILE A 296 -15.68 -25.20 -3.09
N ASP A 297 -14.64 -26.01 -3.33
CA ASP A 297 -14.79 -27.45 -3.58
C ASP A 297 -14.36 -28.27 -2.35
N ASP A 298 -15.30 -28.96 -1.73
CA ASP A 298 -15.03 -29.83 -0.58
C ASP A 298 -14.64 -31.27 -0.98
N ALA A 299 -14.45 -31.52 -2.28
CA ALA A 299 -14.08 -32.84 -2.81
C ALA A 299 -12.76 -33.38 -2.23
N GLU A 300 -11.83 -32.50 -1.89
CA GLU A 300 -10.53 -32.84 -1.29
C GLU A 300 -10.61 -33.21 0.20
N LEU A 301 -11.75 -33.01 0.86
CA LEU A 301 -11.94 -33.31 2.29
C LEU A 301 -12.52 -34.71 2.54
N LEU A 302 -12.74 -35.49 1.48
CA LEU A 302 -13.22 -36.86 1.59
C LEU A 302 -12.03 -37.79 1.93
N PRO A 303 -12.15 -38.67 2.94
CA PRO A 303 -11.08 -39.62 3.25
C PRO A 303 -10.83 -40.55 2.06
N GLU A 304 -9.55 -40.82 1.76
CA GLU A 304 -9.02 -41.57 0.60
C GLU A 304 -9.61 -42.98 0.36
N ASN A 305 -10.52 -43.47 1.19
CA ASN A 305 -11.09 -44.82 1.09
C ASN A 305 -12.30 -44.94 0.15
N SER A 306 -12.63 -43.94 -0.67
CA SER A 306 -13.78 -43.99 -1.59
C SER A 306 -13.46 -43.64 -3.04
N ILE A 307 -12.21 -43.76 -3.50
CA ILE A 307 -11.87 -43.56 -4.91
C ILE A 307 -11.36 -44.87 -5.53
N SER A 308 -12.30 -45.68 -6.00
CA SER A 308 -12.04 -46.54 -7.15
C SER A 308 -11.88 -45.66 -8.40
N GLN A 309 -10.62 -45.51 -8.83
CA GLN A 309 -10.13 -45.21 -10.17
C GLN A 309 -10.99 -44.32 -11.09
N SER A 310 -10.55 -43.06 -11.30
CA SER A 310 -10.28 -42.54 -12.65
C SER A 310 -9.67 -41.13 -12.62
N GLY A 311 -8.52 -40.96 -13.28
CA GLY A 311 -8.22 -39.77 -14.08
C GLY A 311 -7.66 -38.52 -13.39
N SER A 312 -6.33 -38.50 -13.24
CA SER A 312 -5.41 -37.36 -13.33
C SER A 312 -5.96 -35.93 -13.40
N SER A 313 -5.56 -35.08 -12.44
CA SER A 313 -5.05 -33.73 -12.72
C SER A 313 -4.21 -33.22 -11.54
N SER A 314 -2.98 -32.85 -11.85
CA SER A 314 -1.93 -32.36 -10.97
C SER A 314 -2.02 -30.84 -10.76
N SER A 315 -1.99 -30.38 -9.51
CA SER A 315 -1.36 -29.10 -9.15
C SER A 315 -1.01 -29.04 -7.67
N SER A 316 0.23 -29.38 -7.36
CA SER A 316 0.88 -29.20 -6.08
C SER A 316 1.16 -27.72 -5.79
N LEU A 317 0.59 -27.17 -4.72
CA LEU A 317 1.17 -26.05 -3.98
C LEU A 317 1.20 -26.43 -2.49
N SER A 318 2.30 -27.05 -2.10
CA SER A 318 2.63 -27.39 -0.72
C SER A 318 2.70 -26.13 0.15
N SER A 319 1.78 -25.98 1.09
CA SER A 319 1.97 -25.09 2.23
C SER A 319 2.75 -25.84 3.33
N PRO A 320 3.79 -25.27 3.95
CA PRO A 320 4.47 -25.92 5.05
C PRO A 320 3.53 -25.93 6.25
N THR A 321 3.03 -27.11 6.60
CA THR A 321 2.33 -27.35 7.87
C THR A 321 3.32 -27.21 9.02
N ARG A 322 3.51 -25.97 9.48
CA ARG A 322 4.15 -25.73 10.78
C ARG A 322 3.14 -26.16 11.85
N SER A 323 3.23 -27.42 12.27
CA SER A 323 2.46 -27.95 13.40
C SER A 323 2.60 -27.01 14.60
N LEU A 324 1.48 -26.44 15.04
CA LEU A 324 1.37 -25.60 16.25
C LEU A 324 1.39 -26.44 17.53
N ALA A 325 2.25 -27.47 17.60
CA ALA A 325 2.46 -28.27 18.80
C ALA A 325 3.43 -27.61 19.81
N PHE A 326 3.96 -26.42 19.52
CA PHE A 326 4.83 -25.66 20.42
C PHE A 326 4.16 -24.34 20.85
N SER A 327 3.13 -24.45 21.68
CA SER A 327 2.61 -23.34 22.48
C SER A 327 3.20 -23.42 23.90
N ALA A 328 3.73 -22.32 24.43
CA ALA A 328 4.34 -22.22 25.76
C ALA A 328 3.34 -22.43 26.93
N HIS A 329 2.06 -22.66 26.63
CA HIS A 329 1.00 -22.99 27.58
C HIS A 329 0.42 -24.39 27.37
N ALA A 330 1.01 -25.22 26.49
CA ALA A 330 0.65 -26.62 26.41
C ALA A 330 1.14 -27.33 27.69
N PRO A 331 0.29 -28.14 28.37
CA PRO A 331 0.74 -28.92 29.51
C PRO A 331 1.90 -29.82 29.07
N LEU A 332 3.02 -29.74 29.81
CA LEU A 332 4.19 -30.59 29.61
C LEU A 332 3.77 -32.07 29.58
N SER A 333 4.11 -32.77 28.51
CA SER A 333 3.91 -34.23 28.43
C SER A 333 4.61 -34.91 29.63
N PRO A 334 3.95 -35.86 30.32
CA PRO A 334 4.56 -36.55 31.45
C PRO A 334 5.74 -37.42 30.98
N PRO A 335 6.75 -37.62 31.83
CA PRO A 335 7.94 -38.41 31.47
C PRO A 335 7.58 -39.89 31.29
N PRO A 336 8.36 -40.65 30.48
CA PRO A 336 8.08 -42.05 30.24
C PRO A 336 8.28 -42.87 31.53
N PRO A 337 7.37 -43.80 31.88
CA PRO A 337 7.57 -44.65 33.04
C PRO A 337 8.56 -45.77 32.71
N HIS A 338 9.43 -46.05 33.67
CA HIS A 338 10.29 -47.23 33.70
C HIS A 338 9.47 -48.54 33.70
N PRO A 339 10.04 -49.66 33.20
CA PRO A 339 9.30 -50.89 33.00
C PRO A 339 9.30 -51.71 34.29
N ALA A 340 8.18 -51.68 35.01
CA ALA A 340 7.87 -52.74 35.96
C ALA A 340 6.35 -52.83 36.16
N LEU A 341 5.86 -54.07 36.14
CA LEU A 341 4.48 -54.51 36.41
C LEU A 341 3.54 -54.50 35.21
N ALA A 342 3.79 -55.47 34.34
CA ALA A 342 2.75 -56.18 33.61
C ALA A 342 1.65 -56.66 34.59
N GLY A 343 0.40 -56.28 34.35
CA GLY A 343 -0.71 -56.83 35.13
C GLY A 343 -2.01 -56.02 35.09
N ARG A 344 -2.67 -56.01 33.92
CA ARG A 344 -4.12 -55.89 33.65
C ARG A 344 -4.38 -55.02 32.43
N LEU A 345 -4.51 -55.66 31.28
CA LEU A 345 -5.21 -55.11 30.13
C LEU A 345 -6.70 -55.12 30.46
N GLY A 346 -7.19 -54.00 30.98
CA GLY A 346 -8.56 -53.56 30.77
C GLY A 346 -8.49 -52.52 29.65
N ASP A 347 -9.28 -52.73 28.61
CA ASP A 347 -9.35 -51.93 27.39
C ASP A 347 -9.39 -50.43 27.69
N ALA A 348 -8.28 -49.73 27.41
CA ALA A 348 -8.28 -48.30 27.25
C ALA A 348 -8.74 -48.03 25.81
N GLU A 349 -10.02 -47.71 25.67
CA GLU A 349 -10.59 -47.32 24.39
C GLU A 349 -9.75 -46.22 23.72
N PRO A 350 -9.46 -46.35 22.42
CA PRO A 350 -8.90 -45.22 21.68
C PRO A 350 -9.94 -44.09 21.73
N ALA A 351 -9.50 -42.88 22.03
CA ALA A 351 -10.33 -41.68 21.99
C ALA A 351 -10.71 -41.32 20.53
N SER A 352 -11.45 -42.21 19.85
CA SER A 352 -11.83 -42.13 18.44
C SER A 352 -13.34 -42.32 18.20
N ASP A 353 -14.17 -42.18 19.23
CA ASP A 353 -15.63 -42.31 19.14
C ASP A 353 -16.34 -40.97 18.97
N LEU A 354 -15.76 -40.06 18.18
CA LEU A 354 -16.49 -38.90 17.69
C LEU A 354 -17.14 -39.25 16.33
N PRO A 355 -18.45 -38.99 16.14
CA PRO A 355 -19.15 -39.29 14.88
C PRO A 355 -18.65 -38.48 13.66
N TRP A 356 -17.70 -37.57 13.88
CA TRP A 356 -17.15 -36.67 12.89
C TRP A 356 -15.65 -36.54 13.09
N ASP A 357 -14.93 -36.43 11.97
CA ASP A 357 -13.52 -36.08 11.99
C ASP A 357 -13.38 -34.59 12.39
N VAL A 358 -12.80 -34.36 13.56
CA VAL A 358 -12.59 -33.02 14.14
C VAL A 358 -11.76 -32.13 13.20
N GLU A 359 -10.80 -32.69 12.46
CA GLU A 359 -9.96 -31.90 11.57
C GLU A 359 -10.72 -31.51 10.29
N VAL A 360 -11.55 -32.41 9.76
CA VAL A 360 -12.46 -32.10 8.64
C VAL A 360 -13.44 -30.99 9.04
N GLU A 361 -14.04 -31.08 10.22
CA GLU A 361 -14.95 -30.04 10.74
C GLU A 361 -14.25 -28.69 10.95
N ARG A 362 -12.99 -28.68 11.42
CA ARG A 362 -12.19 -27.45 11.52
C ARG A 362 -11.92 -26.81 10.17
N ILE A 363 -11.62 -27.62 9.15
CA ILE A 363 -11.39 -27.12 7.79
C ILE A 363 -12.69 -26.55 7.22
N LYS A 364 -13.82 -27.26 7.35
CA LYS A 364 -15.14 -26.76 6.95
C LYS A 364 -15.49 -25.46 7.65
N TYR A 365 -15.27 -25.37 8.96
CA TYR A 365 -15.52 -24.15 9.72
C TYR A 365 -14.66 -22.98 9.21
N ARG A 366 -13.37 -23.21 8.97
CA ARG A 366 -12.46 -22.19 8.43
C ARG A 366 -12.91 -21.73 7.05
N ARG A 367 -13.20 -22.66 6.12
CA ARG A 367 -13.72 -22.37 4.77
C ARG A 367 -15.04 -21.61 4.84
N GLY A 368 -15.95 -22.00 5.73
CA GLY A 368 -17.21 -21.30 5.98
C GLY A 368 -17.00 -19.86 6.44
N LYS A 369 -16.06 -19.64 7.37
CA LYS A 369 -15.69 -18.28 7.84
C LYS A 369 -15.00 -17.43 6.78
N GLU A 370 -14.16 -18.03 5.94
CA GLU A 370 -13.58 -17.37 4.78
C GLU A 370 -14.68 -16.94 3.80
N LEU A 371 -15.59 -17.83 3.45
CA LEU A 371 -16.71 -17.52 2.56
C LEU A 371 -17.61 -16.40 3.12
N GLU A 372 -17.90 -16.41 4.43
CA GLU A 372 -18.64 -15.33 5.11
C GLU A 372 -17.92 -13.98 4.94
N ARG A 373 -16.63 -13.90 5.27
CA ARG A 373 -15.83 -12.67 5.12
C ARG A 373 -15.74 -12.18 3.67
N PHE A 374 -15.61 -13.11 2.73
CA PHE A 374 -15.60 -12.81 1.30
C PHE A 374 -16.92 -12.14 0.89
N ARG A 375 -18.05 -12.72 1.29
CA ARG A 375 -19.39 -12.16 1.01
C ARG A 375 -19.58 -10.79 1.63
N GLU A 376 -19.22 -10.63 2.91
CA GLU A 376 -19.30 -9.34 3.61
C GLU A 376 -18.50 -8.25 2.89
N THR A 377 -17.28 -8.59 2.45
CA THR A 377 -16.41 -7.65 1.72
C THR A 377 -17.04 -7.23 0.38
N VAL A 378 -17.55 -8.17 -0.40
CA VAL A 378 -18.19 -7.90 -1.69
C VAL A 378 -19.47 -7.09 -1.50
N GLN A 379 -20.27 -7.41 -0.49
CA GLN A 379 -21.49 -6.64 -0.16
C GLN A 379 -21.14 -5.20 0.26
N ALA A 380 -20.12 -5.00 1.08
CA ALA A 380 -19.64 -3.67 1.45
C ALA A 380 -19.17 -2.87 0.22
N ALA A 381 -18.44 -3.51 -0.69
CA ALA A 381 -17.99 -2.92 -1.94
C ALA A 381 -19.16 -2.52 -2.86
N LYS A 382 -20.18 -3.38 -2.99
CA LYS A 382 -21.44 -3.09 -3.71
C LYS A 382 -22.19 -1.91 -3.07
N ALA A 383 -22.24 -1.83 -1.75
CA ALA A 383 -22.85 -0.69 -1.06
C ALA A 383 -22.13 0.63 -1.36
N VAL A 384 -20.79 0.61 -1.45
CA VAL A 384 -20.00 1.77 -1.90
C VAL A 384 -20.28 2.10 -3.36
N GLN A 385 -20.33 1.11 -4.26
CA GLN A 385 -20.70 1.31 -5.67
C GLN A 385 -22.05 2.04 -5.78
N GLN A 386 -23.09 1.51 -5.14
CA GLN A 386 -24.43 2.09 -5.20
C GLN A 386 -24.45 3.53 -4.69
N TRP A 387 -23.73 3.80 -3.59
CA TRP A 387 -23.64 5.14 -3.02
C TRP A 387 -22.88 6.11 -3.93
N VAL A 388 -21.74 5.72 -4.48
CA VAL A 388 -20.97 6.55 -5.43
C VAL A 388 -21.77 6.82 -6.70
N LEU A 389 -22.43 5.81 -7.28
CA LEU A 389 -23.26 5.99 -8.48
C LEU A 389 -24.45 6.94 -8.22
N ARG A 390 -25.06 6.87 -7.04
CA ARG A 390 -26.11 7.83 -6.63
C ARG A 390 -25.54 9.25 -6.55
N LEU A 391 -24.42 9.41 -5.86
CA LEU A 391 -23.74 10.70 -5.71
C LEU A 391 -23.33 11.30 -7.07
N ARG A 392 -22.85 10.46 -7.99
CA ARG A 392 -22.53 10.86 -9.38
C ARG A 392 -23.76 11.31 -10.14
N ARG A 393 -24.88 10.58 -10.02
CA ARG A 393 -26.14 10.93 -10.67
C ARG A 393 -26.67 12.27 -10.20
N GLU A 394 -26.67 12.50 -8.88
CA GLU A 394 -27.11 13.76 -8.26
C GLU A 394 -26.21 14.93 -8.66
N GLY A 395 -24.88 14.71 -8.69
CA GLY A 395 -23.89 15.71 -9.08
C GLY A 395 -23.69 15.89 -10.58
N LYS A 396 -24.47 15.20 -11.44
CA LYS A 396 -24.27 15.15 -12.90
C LYS A 396 -22.83 14.82 -13.31
N GLY A 397 -22.18 13.95 -12.53
CA GLY A 397 -20.81 13.51 -12.72
C GLY A 397 -20.66 12.47 -13.83
N LYS A 398 -19.41 12.17 -14.18
CA LYS A 398 -19.07 11.12 -15.15
C LYS A 398 -19.46 9.73 -14.62
N TRP A 399 -19.72 8.82 -15.56
CA TRP A 399 -19.94 7.41 -15.24
C TRP A 399 -18.66 6.76 -14.71
N VAL A 400 -18.82 5.82 -13.78
CA VAL A 400 -17.71 5.09 -13.14
C VAL A 400 -17.98 3.60 -13.24
N GLN A 401 -17.02 2.86 -13.76
CA GLN A 401 -17.03 1.40 -13.79
C GLN A 401 -16.47 0.84 -12.48
N PHE A 402 -17.13 -0.18 -11.95
CA PHE A 402 -16.67 -0.92 -10.77
C PHE A 402 -16.32 -2.35 -11.14
N SER A 403 -15.26 -2.85 -10.51
CA SER A 403 -14.79 -4.22 -10.60
C SER A 403 -14.65 -4.80 -9.20
N PHE A 404 -15.07 -6.05 -9.02
CA PHE A 404 -15.07 -6.74 -7.73
C PHE A 404 -14.12 -7.93 -7.69
N GLY A 405 -13.29 -8.14 -8.73
CA GLY A 405 -12.41 -9.30 -8.84
C GLY A 405 -13.18 -10.60 -9.13
N LEU A 406 -14.36 -10.48 -9.72
CA LEU A 406 -15.24 -11.60 -10.09
C LEU A 406 -15.28 -11.79 -11.62
N GLU A 407 -14.51 -10.99 -12.36
CA GLU A 407 -14.43 -11.06 -13.81
C GLU A 407 -13.83 -12.39 -14.24
N GLY A 408 -14.54 -13.13 -15.09
CA GLY A 408 -14.09 -14.44 -15.58
C GLY A 408 -14.52 -15.63 -14.72
N ILE A 409 -15.30 -15.43 -13.66
CA ILE A 409 -15.92 -16.53 -12.91
C ILE A 409 -17.21 -16.96 -13.62
N GLU A 410 -17.33 -18.26 -13.91
CA GLU A 410 -18.53 -18.84 -14.51
C GLU A 410 -19.76 -18.71 -13.60
N GLU A 411 -20.95 -18.75 -14.20
CA GLU A 411 -22.22 -18.59 -13.47
C GLU A 411 -22.37 -19.59 -12.31
N ASP A 412 -21.93 -20.83 -12.51
CA ASP A 412 -21.96 -21.87 -11.48
C ASP A 412 -21.00 -21.58 -10.33
N GLY A 413 -19.84 -20.99 -10.62
CA GLY A 413 -18.91 -20.51 -9.60
C GLY A 413 -19.51 -19.37 -8.77
N LEU A 414 -20.20 -18.42 -9.41
CA LEU A 414 -20.91 -17.33 -8.73
C LEU A 414 -22.06 -17.85 -7.86
N LYS A 415 -22.83 -18.83 -8.34
CA LYS A 415 -23.89 -19.50 -7.55
C LYS A 415 -23.33 -20.19 -6.33
N LYS A 416 -22.19 -20.88 -6.43
CA LYS A 416 -21.54 -21.48 -5.26
C LYS A 416 -21.05 -20.40 -4.28
N LEU A 417 -20.45 -19.32 -4.77
CA LEU A 417 -19.93 -18.23 -3.94
C LEU A 417 -21.03 -17.48 -3.19
N PHE A 418 -22.14 -17.15 -3.83
CA PHE A 418 -23.15 -16.24 -3.28
C PHE A 418 -24.52 -16.88 -3.06
N GLY A 419 -24.67 -18.17 -3.33
CA GLY A 419 -25.94 -18.88 -3.18
C GLY A 419 -27.02 -18.26 -4.06
N LYS A 420 -28.18 -17.92 -3.47
CA LYS A 420 -29.31 -17.30 -4.17
C LYS A 420 -29.11 -15.81 -4.48
N GLU A 421 -28.14 -15.16 -3.82
CA GLU A 421 -27.91 -13.71 -3.93
C GLU A 421 -26.97 -13.33 -5.08
N TRP A 422 -26.46 -14.31 -5.83
CA TRP A 422 -25.51 -14.11 -6.91
C TRP A 422 -26.01 -13.16 -8.01
N VAL A 423 -27.32 -13.11 -8.26
CA VAL A 423 -27.95 -12.23 -9.25
C VAL A 423 -27.74 -10.74 -8.91
N GLY A 424 -27.72 -10.38 -7.62
CA GLY A 424 -27.48 -8.99 -7.19
C GLY A 424 -26.03 -8.51 -7.39
N ILE A 425 -25.13 -9.44 -7.75
CA ILE A 425 -23.70 -9.19 -7.86
C ILE A 425 -23.26 -9.00 -9.30
N LEU A 426 -24.07 -9.45 -10.26
CA LEU A 426 -23.86 -9.17 -11.67
C LEU A 426 -23.81 -7.64 -11.95
N PRO A 427 -23.08 -7.21 -12.99
CA PRO A 427 -22.93 -5.80 -13.37
C PRO A 427 -24.23 -5.07 -13.66
#